data_AF-A0AAJ7CDA7-F1
#
_entry.id   AF-A0AAJ7CDA7-F1
#
_cell.length_a   1.000
_cell.length_b   1.000
_cell.length_c   1.000
_cell.angle_alpha   90.00
_cell.angle_beta   90.00
_cell.angle_gamma   90.00
#
_symmetry.space_group_name_H-M   'P 1'
#
loop_
_entity.id
_entity.type
_entity.pdbx_description
1 polymer ?
#
loop_
_entity_poly.entity_id
_entity_poly.type
_entity_poly.pdbx_seq_one_letter_code
_entity_poly.pdbx_strand_id
1 'polypeptide(L)'
;MVKLTTAYVERKCSETQSNKSLTKEIDKHHLQRITHLYMNDKFINAIGNFAACKNLKVIYLQNNCISKIENLHFAVNLTHLYLQHNNIMKIENLGTLRNLTKLYLGYNNISIVEGLENLENLIELHIERQRIAPGELLCFDPRTVATLSNCLKVLNVTGNKMNSLRQINDFRFLEILEVKNNSIQDIEDLTESVNALIRLRELFLQGNPVTQCYRYRENLIANSESLVNLDGKDISEICRQFMKKFKTEKLLRQIRRPSKMTLSDDITNSLNLPPAFKRSVSRAIFHQSDPKLSITVTTASGETHPQIFPAWKSASGIKGLRENRIKPRPFWKVSSRSKQSLHSPSVSSVIALPPI
;
A
#
# COMPACT_ATOMS: atom_id res chain seq x y z
N MET A 1 1.81 -26.87 -30.50
CA MET A 1 1.36 -27.00 -29.09
C MET A 1 0.94 -28.44 -28.84
N VAL A 2 1.15 -28.97 -27.65
CA VAL A 2 0.91 -30.38 -27.33
C VAL A 2 0.04 -30.53 -26.07
N LYS A 3 -0.74 -31.61 -25.97
CA LYS A 3 -1.50 -31.96 -24.77
C LYS A 3 -0.72 -32.97 -23.92
N LEU A 4 -0.65 -32.74 -22.62
CA LEU A 4 0.02 -33.65 -21.69
C LEU A 4 -0.85 -34.88 -21.42
N THR A 5 -0.68 -35.94 -22.20
CA THR A 5 -1.39 -37.22 -22.03
C THR A 5 -0.44 -38.32 -21.56
N THR A 6 -0.97 -39.44 -21.09
CA THR A 6 -0.16 -40.63 -20.75
C THR A 6 0.81 -41.01 -21.87
N ALA A 7 0.33 -41.07 -23.12
CA ALA A 7 1.15 -41.41 -24.27
C ALA A 7 2.28 -40.38 -24.51
N TYR A 8 2.02 -39.09 -24.24
CA TYR A 8 3.06 -38.06 -24.34
C TYR A 8 4.11 -38.22 -23.24
N VAL A 9 3.67 -38.53 -22.01
CA VAL A 9 4.56 -38.83 -20.88
C VAL A 9 5.44 -40.05 -21.22
N GLU A 10 4.84 -41.16 -21.66
CA GLU A 10 5.54 -42.37 -22.08
C GLU A 10 6.60 -42.06 -23.12
N ARG A 11 6.22 -41.39 -24.22
CA ARG A 11 7.15 -41.01 -25.29
C ARG A 11 8.33 -40.20 -24.78
N LYS A 12 8.09 -39.19 -23.94
CA LYS A 12 9.17 -38.32 -23.43
C LYS A 12 10.06 -39.01 -22.40
N CYS A 13 9.51 -39.91 -21.58
CA CYS A 13 10.28 -40.77 -20.70
C CYS A 13 11.13 -41.76 -21.50
N SER A 14 10.63 -42.30 -22.62
CA SER A 14 11.38 -43.20 -23.50
C SER A 14 12.54 -42.47 -24.18
N GLU A 15 12.31 -41.27 -24.71
CA GLU A 15 13.34 -40.45 -25.37
C GLU A 15 14.49 -40.07 -24.42
N THR A 16 14.19 -39.84 -23.13
CA THR A 16 15.23 -39.55 -22.12
C THR A 16 16.04 -40.79 -21.72
N GLN A 17 15.45 -41.99 -21.79
CA GLN A 17 16.14 -43.25 -21.54
C GLN A 17 16.88 -43.78 -22.77
N SER A 18 16.38 -43.55 -23.99
CA SER A 18 16.99 -44.01 -25.24
C SER A 18 18.33 -43.34 -25.53
N ASN A 19 18.51 -42.10 -25.05
CA ASN A 19 19.81 -41.43 -25.05
C ASN A 19 20.85 -42.12 -24.13
N LYS A 20 20.45 -43.13 -23.34
CA LYS A 20 21.31 -43.93 -22.46
C LYS A 20 21.37 -45.42 -22.80
N SER A 21 20.42 -45.99 -23.57
CA SER A 21 20.52 -47.35 -24.16
C SER A 21 19.33 -47.64 -25.10
N LEU A 22 19.57 -48.44 -26.15
CA LEU A 22 18.63 -48.84 -27.20
C LEU A 22 17.27 -49.34 -26.68
N THR A 23 16.21 -48.70 -27.18
CA THR A 23 14.80 -49.13 -27.32
C THR A 23 14.34 -50.28 -26.43
N LYS A 24 13.75 -49.95 -25.28
CA LYS A 24 12.70 -50.76 -24.66
C LYS A 24 11.45 -49.89 -24.56
N GLU A 25 10.32 -50.40 -25.08
CA GLU A 25 9.01 -49.83 -24.79
C GLU A 25 8.84 -49.74 -23.27
N ILE A 26 8.46 -48.57 -22.79
CA ILE A 26 8.25 -48.35 -21.37
C ILE A 26 7.00 -49.12 -20.96
N ASP A 27 7.19 -50.13 -20.12
CA ASP A 27 6.09 -50.89 -19.53
C ASP A 27 5.23 -49.98 -18.65
N LYS A 28 3.91 -50.23 -18.63
CA LYS A 28 2.91 -49.49 -17.85
C LYS A 28 3.24 -49.45 -16.36
N HIS A 29 3.97 -50.46 -15.87
CA HIS A 29 4.51 -50.51 -14.51
C HIS A 29 5.54 -49.41 -14.21
N HIS A 30 6.30 -48.96 -15.20
CA HIS A 30 7.30 -47.91 -15.01
C HIS A 30 6.64 -46.55 -14.75
N LEU A 31 5.53 -46.22 -15.42
CA LEU A 31 4.76 -44.99 -15.17
C LEU A 31 4.27 -44.90 -13.73
N GLN A 32 3.87 -46.03 -13.14
CA GLN A 32 3.43 -46.08 -11.75
C GLN A 32 4.58 -45.80 -10.77
N ARG A 33 5.84 -45.96 -11.19
CA ARG A 33 7.03 -45.68 -10.37
C ARG A 33 7.51 -44.23 -10.48
N ILE A 34 6.99 -43.46 -11.45
CA ILE A 34 7.41 -42.07 -11.66
C ILE A 34 6.91 -41.23 -10.47
N THR A 35 7.87 -40.61 -9.79
CA THR A 35 7.62 -39.67 -8.69
C THR A 35 7.84 -38.23 -9.09
N HIS A 36 8.72 -37.97 -10.06
CA HIS A 36 9.05 -36.64 -10.55
C HIS A 36 8.81 -36.59 -12.06
N LEU A 37 7.93 -35.69 -12.50
CA LEU A 37 7.59 -35.52 -13.90
C LEU A 37 8.18 -34.21 -14.44
N TYR A 38 9.13 -34.31 -15.36
CA TYR A 38 9.80 -33.17 -15.98
C TYR A 38 9.21 -32.87 -17.36
N MET A 39 8.43 -31.79 -17.45
CA MET A 39 7.69 -31.38 -18.66
C MET A 39 7.85 -29.89 -18.98
N ASN A 40 9.00 -29.32 -18.61
CA ASN A 40 9.32 -27.93 -18.88
C ASN A 40 9.65 -27.70 -20.35
N ASP A 41 9.29 -26.52 -20.86
CA ASP A 41 9.65 -26.07 -22.21
C ASP A 41 9.17 -27.03 -23.31
N LYS A 42 7.97 -27.60 -23.14
CA LYS A 42 7.38 -28.61 -24.05
C LYS A 42 6.24 -28.07 -24.91
N PHE A 43 5.97 -26.76 -24.84
CA PHE A 43 4.85 -26.11 -25.55
C PHE A 43 3.51 -26.78 -25.24
N ILE A 44 3.34 -27.24 -24.00
CA ILE A 44 2.10 -27.88 -23.53
C ILE A 44 1.03 -26.81 -23.38
N ASN A 45 -0.12 -26.97 -24.04
CA ASN A 45 -1.22 -26.00 -23.93
C ASN A 45 -2.38 -26.48 -23.05
N ALA A 46 -2.45 -27.79 -22.80
CA ALA A 46 -3.51 -28.39 -22.00
C ALA A 46 -2.98 -29.58 -21.20
N ILE A 47 -3.44 -29.67 -19.95
CA ILE A 47 -3.16 -30.80 -19.07
C ILE A 47 -4.18 -31.89 -19.41
N GLY A 48 -3.75 -32.94 -20.09
CA GLY A 48 -4.62 -34.08 -20.42
C GLY A 48 -4.69 -35.10 -19.29
N ASN A 49 -5.24 -36.27 -19.60
CA ASN A 49 -5.25 -37.39 -18.67
C ASN A 49 -3.91 -38.13 -18.71
N PHE A 50 -3.21 -38.16 -17.57
CA PHE A 50 -2.01 -38.97 -17.33
C PHE A 50 -2.08 -39.70 -15.99
N ALA A 51 -3.29 -40.12 -15.60
CA ALA A 51 -3.59 -40.78 -14.33
C ALA A 51 -2.87 -42.12 -14.10
N ALA A 52 -2.15 -42.65 -15.09
CA ALA A 52 -1.27 -43.79 -14.92
C ALA A 52 -0.11 -43.51 -13.94
N CYS A 53 0.30 -42.24 -13.79
CA CYS A 53 1.39 -41.82 -12.92
C CYS A 53 0.90 -41.52 -11.49
N LYS A 54 0.32 -42.51 -10.80
CA LYS A 54 -0.35 -42.31 -9.50
C LYS A 54 0.56 -41.89 -8.35
N ASN A 55 1.86 -42.18 -8.42
CA ASN A 55 2.82 -41.93 -7.35
C ASN A 55 3.61 -40.63 -7.53
N LEU A 56 3.12 -39.71 -8.34
CA LEU A 56 3.73 -38.40 -8.53
C LEU A 56 3.78 -37.61 -7.22
N LYS A 57 4.99 -37.14 -6.89
CA LYS A 57 5.29 -36.24 -5.78
C LYS A 57 5.60 -34.83 -6.27
N VAL A 58 6.20 -34.71 -7.46
CA VAL A 58 6.60 -33.42 -8.04
C VAL A 58 6.28 -33.36 -9.52
N ILE A 59 5.68 -32.27 -9.97
CA ILE A 59 5.40 -32.00 -11.38
C ILE A 59 6.03 -30.65 -11.77
N TYR A 60 6.87 -30.69 -12.81
CA TYR A 60 7.50 -29.54 -13.42
C TYR A 60 6.84 -29.25 -14.77
N LEU A 61 6.10 -28.14 -14.84
CA LEU A 61 5.38 -27.67 -16.03
C LEU A 61 5.71 -26.21 -16.36
N GLN A 62 6.89 -25.74 -15.97
CA GLN A 62 7.34 -24.39 -16.25
C GLN A 62 7.49 -24.12 -17.76
N ASN A 63 7.34 -22.86 -18.16
CA ASN A 63 7.56 -22.40 -19.54
C ASN A 63 6.74 -23.19 -20.57
N ASN A 64 5.43 -23.23 -20.36
CA ASN A 64 4.49 -23.88 -21.27
C ASN A 64 3.41 -22.86 -21.68
N CYS A 65 2.32 -23.33 -22.27
CA CYS A 65 1.20 -22.51 -22.73
C CYS A 65 -0.12 -22.92 -22.06
N ILE A 66 -0.04 -23.48 -20.84
CA ILE A 66 -1.21 -24.01 -20.13
C ILE A 66 -2.11 -22.85 -19.73
N SER A 67 -3.39 -22.92 -20.10
CA SER A 67 -4.39 -21.90 -19.75
C SER A 67 -5.30 -22.31 -18.59
N LYS A 68 -5.40 -23.60 -18.30
CA LYS A 68 -6.27 -24.16 -17.26
C LYS A 68 -5.57 -25.28 -16.50
N ILE A 69 -5.77 -25.28 -15.18
CA ILE A 69 -5.37 -26.38 -14.31
C ILE A 69 -6.51 -27.39 -14.32
N GLU A 70 -6.28 -28.57 -14.88
CA GLU A 70 -7.28 -29.63 -14.98
C GLU A 70 -6.61 -31.00 -14.92
N ASN A 71 -7.41 -32.06 -14.71
CA ASN A 71 -6.96 -33.45 -14.77
C ASN A 71 -5.83 -33.83 -13.79
N LEU A 72 -5.66 -33.10 -12.67
CA LEU A 72 -4.69 -33.43 -11.62
C LEU A 72 -5.28 -34.25 -10.45
N HIS A 73 -6.57 -34.57 -10.49
CA HIS A 73 -7.31 -35.17 -9.36
C HIS A 73 -6.74 -36.50 -8.84
N PHE A 74 -5.96 -37.22 -9.66
CA PHE A 74 -5.40 -38.52 -9.32
C PHE A 74 -4.09 -38.40 -8.54
N ALA A 75 -3.43 -37.24 -8.60
CA ALA A 75 -2.10 -37.02 -8.04
C ALA A 75 -2.17 -36.66 -6.54
N VAL A 76 -2.90 -37.45 -5.75
CA VAL A 76 -3.15 -37.19 -4.32
C VAL A 76 -1.88 -37.14 -3.46
N ASN A 77 -0.78 -37.73 -3.95
CA ASN A 77 0.54 -37.73 -3.29
C ASN A 77 1.42 -36.54 -3.71
N LEU A 78 0.89 -35.61 -4.53
CA LEU A 78 1.66 -34.47 -5.03
C LEU A 78 1.99 -33.51 -3.88
N THR A 79 3.27 -33.18 -3.77
CA THR A 79 3.81 -32.28 -2.75
C THR A 79 4.30 -30.96 -3.34
N HIS A 80 4.72 -30.96 -4.61
CA HIS A 80 5.28 -29.80 -5.30
C HIS A 80 4.68 -29.68 -6.71
N LEU A 81 4.18 -28.50 -7.03
CA LEU A 81 3.62 -28.20 -8.36
C LEU A 81 4.22 -26.89 -8.89
N TYR A 82 4.91 -26.99 -10.02
CA TYR A 82 5.55 -25.86 -10.68
C TYR A 82 4.85 -25.56 -12.00
N LEU A 83 4.23 -24.38 -12.08
CA LEU A 83 3.43 -23.91 -13.21
C LEU A 83 3.84 -22.49 -13.65
N GLN A 84 5.05 -22.05 -13.31
CA GLN A 84 5.52 -20.72 -13.70
C GLN A 84 5.56 -20.54 -15.23
N HIS A 85 5.40 -19.31 -15.70
CA HIS A 85 5.44 -18.97 -17.14
C HIS A 85 4.46 -19.80 -17.97
N ASN A 86 3.19 -19.72 -17.59
CA ASN A 86 2.05 -20.26 -18.33
C ASN A 86 1.03 -19.13 -18.60
N ASN A 87 -0.18 -19.47 -19.02
CA ASN A 87 -1.26 -18.52 -19.31
C ASN A 87 -2.49 -18.78 -18.42
N ILE A 88 -2.28 -19.26 -17.19
CA ILE A 88 -3.35 -19.64 -16.26
C ILE A 88 -4.02 -18.37 -15.75
N MET A 89 -5.34 -18.31 -15.85
CA MET A 89 -6.13 -17.17 -15.35
C MET A 89 -6.80 -17.43 -14.01
N LYS A 90 -7.07 -18.70 -13.71
CA LYS A 90 -7.78 -19.14 -12.51
C LYS A 90 -7.09 -20.33 -11.87
N ILE A 91 -6.99 -20.28 -10.55
CA ILE A 91 -6.56 -21.42 -9.74
C ILE A 91 -7.80 -22.27 -9.48
N GLU A 92 -7.83 -23.48 -10.02
CA GLU A 92 -8.96 -24.40 -9.92
C GLU A 92 -8.48 -25.86 -9.95
N ASN A 93 -9.36 -26.79 -9.58
CA ASN A 93 -9.12 -28.24 -9.65
C ASN A 93 -7.94 -28.76 -8.81
N LEU A 94 -7.50 -28.00 -7.79
CA LEU A 94 -6.45 -28.42 -6.85
C LEU A 94 -6.99 -29.08 -5.56
N GLY A 95 -8.31 -29.09 -5.35
CA GLY A 95 -8.92 -29.46 -4.06
C GLY A 95 -8.71 -30.91 -3.58
N THR A 96 -8.18 -31.79 -4.43
CA THR A 96 -7.80 -33.18 -4.10
C THR A 96 -6.35 -33.32 -3.67
N LEU A 97 -5.51 -32.31 -3.93
CA LEU A 97 -4.05 -32.33 -3.70
C LEU A 97 -3.71 -31.95 -2.26
N ARG A 98 -4.31 -32.62 -1.28
CA ARG A 98 -4.20 -32.27 0.15
C ARG A 98 -2.77 -32.34 0.71
N ASN A 99 -1.87 -33.04 0.04
CA ASN A 99 -0.46 -33.15 0.41
C ASN A 99 0.44 -32.07 -0.22
N LEU A 100 -0.14 -31.12 -0.98
CA LEU A 100 0.63 -30.09 -1.67
C LEU A 100 1.24 -29.13 -0.65
N THR A 101 2.57 -29.05 -0.65
CA THR A 101 3.36 -28.20 0.25
C THR A 101 3.94 -26.98 -0.45
N LYS A 102 4.22 -27.08 -1.76
CA LYS A 102 4.77 -25.99 -2.56
C LYS A 102 4.02 -25.80 -3.87
N LEU A 103 3.59 -24.57 -4.11
CA LEU A 103 2.88 -24.19 -5.32
C LEU A 103 3.52 -22.95 -5.94
N TYR A 104 4.00 -23.08 -7.17
CA TYR A 104 4.59 -21.99 -7.92
C TYR A 104 3.77 -21.66 -9.17
N LEU A 105 3.25 -20.45 -9.23
CA LEU A 105 2.34 -19.93 -10.25
C LEU A 105 2.82 -18.59 -10.83
N GLY A 106 4.07 -18.21 -10.60
CA GLY A 106 4.63 -16.96 -11.12
C GLY A 106 4.49 -16.79 -12.63
N TYR A 107 4.40 -15.55 -13.11
CA TYR A 107 4.30 -15.22 -14.55
C TYR A 107 3.11 -15.87 -15.27
N ASN A 108 1.95 -15.89 -14.62
CA ASN A 108 0.66 -16.29 -15.21
C ASN A 108 -0.26 -15.07 -15.38
N ASN A 109 -1.57 -15.26 -15.49
CA ASN A 109 -2.60 -14.24 -15.68
C ASN A 109 -3.62 -14.22 -14.51
N ILE A 110 -3.18 -14.57 -13.30
CA ILE A 110 -4.06 -14.71 -12.13
C ILE A 110 -4.25 -13.34 -11.46
N SER A 111 -5.50 -12.89 -11.34
CA SER A 111 -5.86 -11.68 -10.57
C SER A 111 -6.45 -12.00 -9.20
N ILE A 112 -7.06 -13.17 -9.03
CA ILE A 112 -7.69 -13.62 -7.77
C ILE A 112 -7.03 -14.92 -7.31
N VAL A 113 -6.52 -14.91 -6.08
CA VAL A 113 -6.01 -16.11 -5.40
C VAL A 113 -7.20 -16.83 -4.76
N GLU A 114 -7.77 -17.79 -5.49
CA GLU A 114 -8.91 -18.62 -5.10
C GLU A 114 -8.59 -20.12 -5.28
N GLY A 115 -9.50 -21.03 -4.92
CA GLY A 115 -9.36 -22.46 -5.27
C GLY A 115 -8.32 -23.23 -4.46
N LEU A 116 -7.85 -22.66 -3.34
CA LEU A 116 -6.87 -23.24 -2.43
C LEU A 116 -7.49 -23.66 -1.08
N GLU A 117 -8.82 -23.71 -0.98
CA GLU A 117 -9.56 -23.90 0.27
C GLU A 117 -9.28 -25.25 0.95
N ASN A 118 -8.83 -26.26 0.19
CA ASN A 118 -8.57 -27.60 0.70
C ASN A 118 -7.07 -27.90 0.88
N LEU A 119 -6.18 -26.91 0.69
CA LEU A 119 -4.73 -27.11 0.75
C LEU A 119 -4.16 -26.80 2.14
N GLU A 120 -4.60 -27.58 3.13
CA GLU A 120 -4.25 -27.40 4.54
C GLU A 120 -2.75 -27.58 4.85
N ASN A 121 -1.99 -28.23 3.95
CA ASN A 121 -0.56 -28.47 4.11
C ASN A 121 0.33 -27.54 3.25
N LEU A 122 -0.23 -26.49 2.64
CA LEU A 122 0.53 -25.58 1.79
C LEU A 122 1.45 -24.68 2.62
N ILE A 123 2.76 -24.79 2.38
CA ILE A 123 3.80 -24.06 3.13
C ILE A 123 4.34 -22.89 2.32
N GLU A 124 4.54 -23.09 1.02
CA GLU A 124 5.14 -22.10 0.11
C GLU A 124 4.23 -21.81 -1.08
N LEU A 125 3.89 -20.54 -1.26
CA LEU A 125 3.05 -20.05 -2.36
C LEU A 125 3.75 -18.90 -3.09
N HIS A 126 4.02 -19.12 -4.37
CA HIS A 126 4.67 -18.16 -5.26
C HIS A 126 3.70 -17.75 -6.37
N ILE A 127 3.27 -16.49 -6.38
CA ILE A 127 2.34 -15.89 -7.35
C ILE A 127 2.94 -14.58 -7.85
N GLU A 128 4.24 -14.53 -8.08
CA GLU A 128 4.93 -13.33 -8.54
C GLU A 128 4.57 -12.96 -9.99
N ARG A 129 4.59 -11.67 -10.30
CA ARG A 129 4.56 -11.11 -11.67
C ARG A 129 3.41 -11.64 -12.52
N GLN A 130 2.19 -11.57 -12.00
CA GLN A 130 1.00 -11.88 -12.78
C GLN A 130 0.72 -10.78 -13.82
N ARG A 131 0.26 -11.20 -15.00
CA ARG A 131 -0.13 -10.33 -16.12
C ARG A 131 -1.57 -9.84 -15.94
N ILE A 132 -1.78 -9.09 -14.87
CA ILE A 132 -3.08 -8.55 -14.47
C ILE A 132 -3.44 -7.36 -15.38
N ALA A 133 -4.71 -7.25 -15.78
CA ALA A 133 -5.19 -6.16 -16.63
C ALA A 133 -4.94 -4.77 -15.99
N PRO A 134 -4.84 -3.70 -16.78
CA PRO A 134 -4.77 -2.34 -16.24
C PRO A 134 -5.98 -2.03 -15.34
N GLY A 135 -5.74 -1.45 -14.16
CA GLY A 135 -6.80 -1.12 -13.19
C GLY A 135 -7.19 -2.24 -12.22
N GLU A 136 -6.83 -3.49 -12.51
CA GLU A 136 -7.02 -4.62 -11.59
C GLU A 136 -5.85 -4.78 -10.62
N LEU A 137 -6.14 -5.32 -9.44
CA LEU A 137 -5.18 -5.62 -8.38
C LEU A 137 -5.19 -7.12 -8.12
N LEU A 138 -4.10 -7.65 -7.57
CA LEU A 138 -4.11 -9.01 -7.03
C LEU A 138 -4.91 -9.00 -5.73
N CYS A 139 -5.92 -9.86 -5.61
CA CYS A 139 -6.69 -10.04 -4.39
C CYS A 139 -6.78 -11.52 -3.99
N PHE A 140 -7.21 -11.77 -2.76
CA PHE A 140 -7.39 -13.10 -2.20
C PHE A 140 -8.86 -13.36 -1.91
N ASP A 141 -9.34 -14.57 -2.26
CA ASP A 141 -10.66 -15.02 -1.84
C ASP A 141 -10.66 -15.30 -0.32
N PRO A 142 -11.67 -14.84 0.45
CA PRO A 142 -11.71 -15.03 1.90
C PRO A 142 -11.68 -16.49 2.36
N ARG A 143 -12.24 -17.43 1.58
CA ARG A 143 -12.22 -18.86 1.93
C ARG A 143 -10.82 -19.43 1.77
N THR A 144 -10.12 -19.00 0.71
CA THR A 144 -8.71 -19.33 0.52
C THR A 144 -7.85 -18.74 1.65
N VAL A 145 -8.09 -17.50 2.06
CA VAL A 145 -7.41 -16.89 3.23
C VAL A 145 -7.65 -17.69 4.51
N ALA A 146 -8.88 -18.12 4.76
CA ALA A 146 -9.22 -18.91 5.96
C ALA A 146 -8.40 -20.21 6.06
N THR A 147 -8.12 -20.87 4.94
CA THR A 147 -7.26 -22.06 4.93
C THR A 147 -5.78 -21.69 5.03
N LEU A 148 -5.30 -20.80 4.15
CA LEU A 148 -3.86 -20.47 4.06
C LEU A 148 -3.32 -19.78 5.32
N SER A 149 -4.15 -19.02 6.03
CA SER A 149 -3.77 -18.35 7.28
C SER A 149 -3.28 -19.31 8.37
N ASN A 150 -3.67 -20.59 8.29
CA ASN A 150 -3.33 -21.62 9.27
C ASN A 150 -2.12 -22.48 8.89
N CYS A 151 -1.57 -22.36 7.67
CA CYS A 151 -0.50 -23.24 7.19
C CYS A 151 0.65 -22.53 6.45
N LEU A 152 0.38 -21.41 5.79
CA LEU A 152 1.35 -20.79 4.89
C LEU A 152 2.48 -20.09 5.65
N LYS A 153 3.72 -20.39 5.26
CA LYS A 153 4.94 -19.82 5.84
C LYS A 153 5.67 -18.86 4.91
N VAL A 154 5.64 -19.13 3.61
CA VAL A 154 6.33 -18.33 2.59
C VAL A 154 5.31 -17.89 1.55
N LEU A 155 5.18 -16.58 1.40
CA LEU A 155 4.34 -15.96 0.38
C LEU A 155 5.15 -15.01 -0.48
N ASN A 156 5.18 -15.28 -1.79
CA ASN A 156 5.76 -14.39 -2.76
C ASN A 156 4.69 -13.84 -3.71
N VAL A 157 4.45 -12.54 -3.61
CA VAL A 157 3.54 -11.77 -4.46
C VAL A 157 4.27 -10.60 -5.13
N THR A 158 5.58 -10.75 -5.35
CA THR A 158 6.44 -9.75 -5.98
C THR A 158 5.94 -9.37 -7.38
N GLY A 159 6.01 -8.10 -7.75
CA GLY A 159 5.74 -7.66 -9.12
C GLY A 159 4.27 -7.75 -9.51
N ASN A 160 3.38 -7.75 -8.52
CA ASN A 160 1.95 -7.62 -8.73
C ASN A 160 1.53 -6.16 -8.52
N LYS A 161 0.22 -5.92 -8.45
CA LYS A 161 -0.36 -4.59 -8.28
C LYS A 161 -1.01 -4.41 -6.90
N MET A 162 -0.55 -5.13 -5.88
CA MET A 162 -1.13 -5.00 -4.53
C MET A 162 -0.88 -3.60 -3.97
N ASN A 163 -1.89 -3.00 -3.34
CA ASN A 163 -1.78 -1.68 -2.70
C ASN A 163 -1.92 -1.73 -1.17
N SER A 164 -2.35 -2.87 -0.63
CA SER A 164 -2.59 -3.10 0.79
C SER A 164 -2.31 -4.55 1.15
N LEU A 165 -1.95 -4.80 2.41
CA LEU A 165 -1.76 -6.14 2.96
C LEU A 165 -2.92 -6.61 3.85
N ARG A 166 -4.00 -5.82 4.02
CA ARG A 166 -5.12 -6.13 4.93
C ARG A 166 -5.71 -7.53 4.76
N GLN A 167 -5.79 -8.01 3.51
CA GLN A 167 -6.38 -9.32 3.19
C GLN A 167 -5.56 -10.50 3.73
N ILE A 168 -4.28 -10.29 4.08
CA ILE A 168 -3.39 -11.32 4.59
C ILE A 168 -2.99 -11.11 6.06
N ASN A 169 -3.63 -10.18 6.78
CA ASN A 169 -3.30 -9.87 8.18
C ASN A 169 -3.43 -11.08 9.12
N ASP A 170 -4.34 -12.00 8.80
CA ASP A 170 -4.60 -13.18 9.61
C ASP A 170 -3.60 -14.32 9.40
N PHE A 171 -2.56 -14.17 8.57
CA PHE A 171 -1.62 -15.25 8.28
C PHE A 171 -0.65 -15.49 9.46
N ARG A 172 -1.12 -16.24 10.46
CA ARG A 172 -0.47 -16.42 11.76
C ARG A 172 0.86 -17.16 11.70
N PHE A 173 1.09 -17.93 10.65
CA PHE A 173 2.29 -18.75 10.44
C PHE A 173 3.23 -18.17 9.40
N LEU A 174 2.92 -17.02 8.80
CA LEU A 174 3.75 -16.43 7.76
C LEU A 174 5.07 -15.96 8.34
N GLU A 175 6.17 -16.53 7.84
CA GLU A 175 7.54 -16.24 8.27
C GLU A 175 8.26 -15.36 7.24
N ILE A 176 7.99 -15.55 5.95
CA ILE A 176 8.63 -14.83 4.84
C ILE A 176 7.57 -14.24 3.92
N LEU A 177 7.62 -12.92 3.74
CA LEU A 177 6.74 -12.18 2.83
C LEU A 177 7.55 -11.38 1.81
N GLU A 178 7.44 -11.78 0.55
CA GLU A 178 8.00 -11.04 -0.58
C GLU A 178 6.92 -10.25 -1.31
N VAL A 179 6.91 -8.93 -1.13
CA VAL A 179 5.95 -7.98 -1.71
C VAL A 179 6.64 -6.92 -2.56
N LYS A 180 7.84 -7.21 -3.08
CA LYS A 180 8.64 -6.30 -3.93
C LYS A 180 7.85 -5.83 -5.16
N ASN A 181 8.13 -4.63 -5.66
CA ASN A 181 7.56 -4.08 -6.90
C ASN A 181 6.02 -4.17 -6.95
N ASN A 182 5.35 -3.73 -5.89
CA ASN A 182 3.90 -3.56 -5.81
C ASN A 182 3.56 -2.06 -5.67
N SER A 183 2.30 -1.74 -5.40
CA SER A 183 1.76 -0.39 -5.30
C SER A 183 1.42 0.01 -3.85
N ILE A 184 2.11 -0.55 -2.85
CA ILE A 184 1.85 -0.24 -1.44
C ILE A 184 2.36 1.18 -1.13
N GLN A 185 1.46 2.06 -0.74
CA GLN A 185 1.76 3.47 -0.46
C GLN A 185 1.47 3.87 0.99
N ASP A 186 0.44 3.31 1.60
CA ASP A 186 0.03 3.67 2.95
C ASP A 186 0.94 3.01 4.01
N ILE A 187 1.66 3.84 4.75
CA ILE A 187 2.57 3.40 5.82
C ILE A 187 1.83 2.97 7.08
N GLU A 188 0.68 3.57 7.40
CA GLU A 188 -0.10 3.23 8.59
C GLU A 188 -0.73 1.85 8.39
N ASP A 189 -1.34 1.64 7.21
CA ASP A 189 -1.90 0.35 6.80
C ASP A 189 -0.85 -0.77 6.79
N LEU A 190 0.32 -0.49 6.20
CA LEU A 190 1.43 -1.44 6.20
C LEU A 190 1.91 -1.76 7.62
N THR A 191 2.01 -0.75 8.48
CA THR A 191 2.48 -0.93 9.86
C THR A 191 1.49 -1.78 10.67
N GLU A 192 0.18 -1.52 10.54
CA GLU A 192 -0.88 -2.30 11.16
C GLU A 192 -0.83 -3.76 10.69
N SER A 193 -0.71 -3.97 9.37
CA SER A 193 -0.65 -5.29 8.75
C SER A 193 0.58 -6.08 9.18
N VAL A 194 1.77 -5.47 9.17
CA VAL A 194 3.01 -6.12 9.61
C VAL A 194 2.99 -6.45 11.10
N ASN A 195 2.35 -5.63 11.92
CA ASN A 195 2.19 -5.90 13.35
C ASN A 195 1.23 -7.08 13.62
N ALA A 196 0.21 -7.27 12.78
CA ALA A 196 -0.70 -8.41 12.87
C ALA A 196 -0.01 -9.75 12.54
N LEU A 197 1.01 -9.71 11.67
CA LEU A 197 1.80 -10.88 11.27
C LEU A 197 2.85 -11.25 12.34
N ILE A 198 2.38 -11.79 13.46
CA ILE A 198 3.18 -12.07 14.66
C ILE A 198 4.38 -13.01 14.46
N ARG A 199 4.42 -13.79 13.37
CA ARG A 199 5.52 -14.70 13.04
C ARG A 199 6.41 -14.23 11.89
N LEU A 200 6.12 -13.07 11.31
CA LEU A 200 6.87 -12.56 10.16
C LEU A 200 8.32 -12.25 10.56
N ARG A 201 9.26 -12.94 9.92
CA ARG A 201 10.70 -12.80 10.16
C ARG A 201 11.37 -12.02 9.05
N GLU A 202 10.96 -12.21 7.81
CA GLU A 202 11.59 -11.60 6.64
C GLU A 202 10.54 -10.88 5.78
N LEU A 203 10.79 -9.60 5.52
CA LEU A 203 9.91 -8.76 4.72
C LEU A 203 10.70 -8.04 3.62
N PHE A 204 10.25 -8.18 2.38
CA PHE A 204 10.87 -7.54 1.21
C PHE A 204 9.87 -6.61 0.52
N LEU A 205 10.07 -5.30 0.63
CA LEU A 205 9.19 -4.23 0.18
C LEU A 205 9.78 -3.39 -0.96
N GLN A 206 11.01 -3.69 -1.41
CA GLN A 206 11.70 -2.88 -2.42
C GLN A 206 10.84 -2.64 -3.67
N GLY A 207 10.82 -1.42 -4.18
CA GLY A 207 10.04 -1.06 -5.36
C GLY A 207 8.57 -0.69 -5.08
N ASN A 208 8.15 -0.60 -3.81
CA ASN A 208 6.86 -0.02 -3.44
C ASN A 208 6.99 1.49 -3.13
N PRO A 209 5.98 2.32 -3.41
CA PRO A 209 5.97 3.75 -3.04
C PRO A 209 6.29 4.02 -1.57
N VAL A 210 5.83 3.17 -0.65
CA VAL A 210 6.08 3.28 0.79
C VAL A 210 7.57 3.29 1.15
N THR A 211 8.43 2.69 0.32
CA THR A 211 9.89 2.69 0.54
C THR A 211 10.54 4.06 0.37
N GLN A 212 9.84 5.01 -0.28
CA GLN A 212 10.27 6.40 -0.41
C GLN A 212 9.78 7.27 0.75
N CYS A 213 8.90 6.76 1.61
CA CYS A 213 8.43 7.51 2.77
C CYS A 213 9.57 7.73 3.76
N TYR A 214 9.62 8.94 4.33
CA TYR A 214 10.60 9.31 5.33
C TYR A 214 10.54 8.34 6.53
N ARG A 215 11.66 7.68 6.81
CA ARG A 215 11.82 6.73 7.93
C ARG A 215 10.88 5.53 7.92
N TYR A 216 10.50 5.04 6.72
CA TYR A 216 9.63 3.86 6.63
C TYR A 216 10.23 2.64 7.38
N ARG A 217 11.55 2.42 7.26
CA ARG A 217 12.23 1.29 7.91
C ARG A 217 12.17 1.40 9.42
N GLU A 218 12.53 2.56 9.96
CA GLU A 218 12.55 2.81 11.40
C GLU A 218 11.15 2.69 11.99
N ASN A 219 10.12 3.13 11.26
CA ASN A 219 8.74 2.94 11.67
C ASN A 219 8.38 1.45 11.74
N LEU A 220 8.66 0.66 10.71
CA LEU A 220 8.37 -0.77 10.70
C LEU A 220 9.14 -1.53 11.78
N ILE A 221 10.43 -1.22 11.96
CA ILE A 221 11.29 -1.83 12.99
C ILE A 221 10.77 -1.50 14.40
N ALA A 222 10.33 -0.27 14.65
CA ALA A 222 9.83 0.14 15.96
C ALA A 222 8.48 -0.52 16.31
N ASN A 223 7.66 -0.87 15.31
CA ASN A 223 6.33 -1.45 15.52
C ASN A 223 6.29 -2.97 15.43
N SER A 224 7.28 -3.62 14.82
CA SER A 224 7.33 -5.08 14.71
C SER A 224 8.19 -5.69 15.82
N GLU A 225 7.76 -6.83 16.35
CA GLU A 225 8.53 -7.59 17.35
C GLU A 225 9.27 -8.79 16.73
N SER A 226 8.67 -9.43 15.73
CA SER A 226 9.14 -10.66 15.09
C SER A 226 10.13 -10.45 13.94
N LEU A 227 10.13 -9.27 13.32
CA LEU A 227 10.82 -9.02 12.05
C LEU A 227 12.34 -8.97 12.20
N VAL A 228 13.06 -9.97 11.69
CA VAL A 228 14.52 -10.10 11.78
C VAL A 228 15.23 -9.51 10.56
N ASN A 229 14.60 -9.53 9.39
CA ASN A 229 15.18 -9.01 8.16
C ASN A 229 14.18 -8.11 7.42
N LEU A 230 14.62 -6.92 7.04
CA LEU A 230 13.85 -5.99 6.22
C LEU A 230 14.66 -5.56 5.00
N ASP A 231 14.16 -5.89 3.82
CA ASP A 231 14.77 -5.59 2.51
C ASP A 231 16.19 -6.15 2.36
N GLY A 232 16.48 -7.32 2.93
CA GLY A 232 17.80 -7.96 2.89
C GLY A 232 18.80 -7.41 3.92
N LYS A 233 18.35 -6.58 4.87
CA LYS A 233 19.17 -6.09 5.97
C LYS A 233 18.67 -6.63 7.30
N ASP A 234 19.58 -7.20 8.07
CA ASP A 234 19.27 -7.73 9.40
C ASP A 234 18.98 -6.61 10.40
N ILE A 235 18.02 -6.87 11.26
CA ILE A 235 17.57 -6.00 12.34
C ILE A 235 18.08 -6.62 13.63
N SER A 236 19.06 -5.97 14.26
CA SER A 236 19.52 -6.37 15.58
C SER A 236 18.57 -5.90 16.67
N GLU A 237 18.52 -6.64 17.77
CA GLU A 237 17.70 -6.31 18.94
C GLU A 237 18.10 -4.97 19.56
N ILE A 238 19.40 -4.62 19.50
CA ILE A 238 19.91 -3.30 19.90
C ILE A 238 19.28 -2.21 19.02
N CYS A 239 19.27 -2.41 17.70
CA CYS A 239 18.64 -1.48 16.76
C CYS A 239 17.13 -1.36 17.05
N ARG A 240 16.43 -2.48 17.25
CA ARG A 240 14.99 -2.47 17.57
C ARG A 240 14.69 -1.70 18.85
N GLN A 241 15.43 -1.98 19.93
CA GLN A 241 15.25 -1.27 21.20
C GLN A 241 15.54 0.22 21.08
N PHE A 242 16.58 0.60 20.35
CA PHE A 242 16.88 2.00 20.05
C PHE A 242 15.72 2.66 19.29
N MET A 243 15.20 2.02 18.24
CA MET A 243 14.09 2.56 17.44
C MET A 243 12.80 2.69 18.27
N LYS A 244 12.48 1.69 19.11
CA LYS A 244 11.35 1.75 20.06
C LYS A 244 11.51 2.94 21.01
N LYS A 245 12.65 3.07 21.69
CA LYS A 245 12.93 4.20 22.60
C LYS A 245 12.86 5.55 21.88
N PHE A 246 13.44 5.64 20.69
CA PHE A 246 13.42 6.85 19.87
C PHE A 246 11.98 7.27 19.52
N LYS A 247 11.13 6.31 19.14
CA LYS A 247 9.71 6.55 18.85
C LYS A 247 8.97 7.05 20.10
N THR A 248 9.16 6.41 21.24
CA THR A 248 8.54 6.80 22.52
C THR A 248 8.98 8.20 22.95
N GLU A 249 10.27 8.52 22.88
CA GLU A 249 10.80 9.84 23.24
C GLU A 249 10.26 10.94 22.31
N LYS A 250 10.15 10.66 21.00
CA LYS A 250 9.54 11.59 20.05
C LYS A 250 8.08 11.87 20.41
N LEU A 251 7.31 10.84 20.79
CA LEU A 251 5.92 10.99 21.23
C LEU A 251 5.84 11.81 22.54
N LEU A 252 6.68 11.50 23.52
CA LEU A 252 6.74 12.25 24.78
C LEU A 252 7.08 13.72 24.56
N ARG A 253 7.99 14.05 23.64
CA ARG A 253 8.30 15.45 23.29
C ARG A 253 7.13 16.16 22.62
N GLN A 254 6.33 15.46 21.82
CA GLN A 254 5.12 16.03 21.22
C GLN A 254 4.07 16.32 22.29
N ILE A 255 3.87 15.41 23.25
CA ILE A 255 2.95 15.60 24.39
C ILE A 255 3.45 16.73 25.31
N ARG A 256 4.76 16.79 25.56
CA ARG A 256 5.39 17.80 26.42
C ARG A 256 5.49 19.17 25.77
N ARG A 257 5.23 19.34 24.46
CA ARG A 257 5.09 20.68 23.87
C ARG A 257 3.84 21.29 24.48
N PRO A 258 3.96 22.27 25.39
CA PRO A 258 2.79 23.03 25.79
C PRO A 258 2.24 23.65 24.51
N SER A 259 0.92 23.76 24.37
CA SER A 259 0.36 24.80 23.52
C SER A 259 1.10 26.07 23.93
N LYS A 260 1.81 26.72 23.01
CA LYS A 260 2.30 28.08 23.25
C LYS A 260 1.07 29.00 23.28
N MET A 261 0.20 28.85 24.28
CA MET A 261 -0.57 29.97 24.79
C MET A 261 0.37 30.63 25.77
N THR A 262 0.90 31.77 25.36
CA THR A 262 1.61 32.62 26.29
C THR A 262 0.58 33.09 27.34
N LEU A 263 0.95 33.28 28.61
CA LEU A 263 0.02 33.80 29.64
C LEU A 263 -0.67 35.10 29.20
N SER A 264 -0.02 35.86 28.31
CA SER A 264 -0.57 37.00 27.59
C SER A 264 -1.74 36.72 26.65
N ASP A 265 -1.76 35.55 26.01
CA ASP A 265 -2.86 35.12 25.14
C ASP A 265 -4.09 34.72 25.98
N ASP A 266 -3.90 34.09 27.15
CA ASP A 266 -5.01 33.72 28.06
C ASP A 266 -5.74 34.95 28.62
N ILE A 267 -5.01 35.96 29.10
CA ILE A 267 -5.62 37.17 29.68
C ILE A 267 -6.36 37.99 28.62
N THR A 268 -5.84 38.02 27.38
CA THR A 268 -6.43 38.83 26.31
C THR A 268 -7.45 38.07 25.46
N ASN A 269 -7.62 36.76 25.63
CA ASN A 269 -8.65 35.98 24.94
C ASN A 269 -10.04 36.08 25.56
N SER A 270 -10.14 36.36 26.86
CA SER A 270 -11.40 36.70 27.52
C SER A 270 -11.97 38.05 27.07
N LEU A 271 -11.09 38.94 26.59
CA LEU A 271 -11.43 40.24 26.04
C LEU A 271 -11.51 40.14 24.52
N ASN A 272 -12.69 40.29 23.93
CA ASN A 272 -12.92 40.24 22.48
C ASN A 272 -12.28 41.45 21.74
N LEU A 273 -10.95 41.58 21.80
CA LEU A 273 -10.18 42.70 21.28
C LEU A 273 -9.51 42.37 19.94
N PRO A 274 -9.29 43.37 19.06
CA PRO A 274 -8.53 43.19 17.83
C PRO A 274 -7.09 42.71 18.09
N PRO A 275 -6.47 41.92 17.19
CA PRO A 275 -5.16 41.29 17.42
C PRO A 275 -4.02 42.26 17.74
N ALA A 276 -4.04 43.46 17.14
CA ALA A 276 -3.05 44.50 17.43
C ALA A 276 -3.18 45.04 18.88
N PHE A 277 -4.40 45.10 19.39
CA PHE A 277 -4.70 45.60 20.73
C PHE A 277 -4.37 44.58 21.81
N LYS A 278 -4.66 43.29 21.58
CA LYS A 278 -4.25 42.19 22.46
C LYS A 278 -2.74 42.18 22.70
N ARG A 279 -1.96 42.37 21.62
CA ARG A 279 -0.49 42.46 21.71
C ARG A 279 -0.03 43.66 22.52
N SER A 280 -0.71 44.80 22.41
CA SER A 280 -0.36 46.02 23.17
C SER A 280 -0.69 45.88 24.65
N VAL A 281 -1.84 45.32 25.00
CA VAL A 281 -2.29 45.07 26.38
C VAL A 281 -1.38 44.05 27.06
N SER A 282 -1.09 42.95 26.38
CA SER A 282 -0.10 41.96 26.84
C SER A 282 1.24 42.62 27.16
N ARG A 283 1.76 43.47 26.27
CA ARG A 283 3.04 44.15 26.47
C ARG A 283 3.00 45.12 27.67
N ALA A 284 1.88 45.80 27.89
CA ALA A 284 1.71 46.72 29.01
C ALA A 284 1.66 46.01 30.37
N ILE A 285 0.97 44.86 30.45
CA ILE A 285 0.85 44.06 31.67
C ILE A 285 2.22 43.57 32.16
N PHE A 286 3.11 43.19 31.24
CA PHE A 286 4.45 42.70 31.58
C PHE A 286 5.52 43.78 31.73
N HIS A 287 5.25 45.04 31.36
CA HIS A 287 6.18 46.16 31.52
C HIS A 287 5.98 46.97 32.81
N GLN A 288 4.93 46.71 33.59
CA GLN A 288 4.73 47.34 34.90
C GLN A 288 5.30 46.45 36.02
N SER A 289 6.61 46.57 36.26
CA SER A 289 7.23 46.14 37.50
C SER A 289 7.22 47.30 38.50
N ASP A 290 6.06 47.59 39.12
CA ASP A 290 5.95 48.18 40.46
C ASP A 290 4.49 48.17 40.99
N PRO A 291 4.26 47.95 42.30
CA PRO A 291 2.94 47.64 42.84
C PRO A 291 2.23 48.88 43.36
N LYS A 292 1.77 49.80 42.50
CA LYS A 292 0.87 50.90 42.93
C LYS A 292 -0.10 51.33 41.83
N LEU A 293 -1.09 50.49 41.53
CA LEU A 293 -2.33 50.95 40.90
C LEU A 293 -3.52 50.25 41.55
N SER A 294 -4.03 50.84 42.63
CA SER A 294 -5.38 50.55 43.11
C SER A 294 -6.38 51.14 42.12
N ILE A 295 -7.03 50.28 41.33
CA ILE A 295 -8.15 50.68 40.48
C ILE A 295 -9.38 50.80 41.40
N THR A 296 -9.69 52.02 41.84
CA THR A 296 -10.97 52.32 42.49
C THR A 296 -12.04 52.42 41.41
N VAL A 297 -12.91 51.41 41.34
CA VAL A 297 -14.10 51.44 40.49
C VAL A 297 -15.17 52.26 41.21
N THR A 298 -15.32 53.53 40.83
CA THR A 298 -16.44 54.35 41.29
C THR A 298 -17.68 53.97 40.49
N THR A 299 -18.58 53.21 41.09
CA THR A 299 -19.91 52.93 40.53
C THR A 299 -20.81 54.16 40.73
N ALA A 300 -21.11 54.88 39.65
CA ALA A 300 -22.22 55.81 39.64
C ALA A 300 -23.46 55.10 39.08
N SER A 301 -24.46 54.94 39.94
CA SER A 301 -25.87 54.57 39.68
C SER A 301 -26.14 53.25 38.96
N GLY A 302 -26.85 52.38 39.67
CA GLY A 302 -27.13 51.01 39.29
C GLY A 302 -28.14 50.86 38.16
N GLU A 303 -27.90 49.84 37.35
CA GLU A 303 -28.86 48.83 36.87
C GLU A 303 -28.06 47.80 36.09
N THR A 304 -28.15 46.53 36.47
CA THR A 304 -27.44 45.43 35.83
C THR A 304 -28.21 44.92 34.62
N HIS A 305 -27.74 45.24 33.42
CA HIS A 305 -28.02 44.45 32.22
C HIS A 305 -26.72 44.13 31.49
N PRO A 306 -26.50 42.87 31.05
CA PRO A 306 -25.33 42.53 30.25
C PRO A 306 -25.44 43.20 28.88
N GLN A 307 -24.61 44.22 28.62
CA GLN A 307 -24.44 44.77 27.28
C GLN A 307 -23.75 43.74 26.38
N ILE A 308 -24.56 43.03 25.60
CA ILE A 308 -24.13 42.22 24.47
C ILE A 308 -23.75 43.19 23.35
N PHE A 309 -22.46 43.29 23.01
CA PHE A 309 -22.03 43.97 21.79
C PHE A 309 -22.59 43.20 20.57
N PRO A 310 -23.20 43.87 19.58
CA PRO A 310 -23.72 43.17 18.40
C PRO A 310 -22.56 42.61 17.56
N ALA A 311 -22.83 41.51 16.87
CA ALA A 311 -21.93 40.97 15.86
C ALA A 311 -21.59 42.06 14.81
N TRP A 312 -20.33 42.12 14.39
CA TRP A 312 -19.75 43.12 13.47
C TRP A 312 -20.36 43.18 12.05
N LYS A 313 -21.54 42.61 11.83
CA LYS A 313 -22.34 42.71 10.60
C LYS A 313 -23.66 43.42 10.86
N SER A 314 -23.60 44.66 11.35
CA SER A 314 -24.71 45.61 11.29
C SER A 314 -24.17 47.03 11.23
N ALA A 315 -23.49 47.37 10.13
CA ALA A 315 -23.36 48.75 9.70
C ALA A 315 -24.37 48.96 8.56
N SER A 316 -25.42 49.73 8.85
CA SER A 316 -26.42 50.17 7.88
C SER A 316 -25.75 51.07 6.83
N GLY A 317 -25.59 50.58 5.61
CA GLY A 317 -25.12 51.40 4.49
C GLY A 317 -24.25 50.68 3.46
N ILE A 318 -24.70 49.54 2.92
CA ILE A 318 -24.07 48.94 1.73
C ILE A 318 -25.17 48.51 0.76
N LYS A 319 -25.53 49.41 -0.16
CA LYS A 319 -26.19 49.05 -1.43
C LYS A 319 -25.12 49.06 -2.52
N GLY A 320 -24.95 47.95 -3.21
CA GLY A 320 -24.15 47.89 -4.43
C GLY A 320 -23.42 46.56 -4.64
N LEU A 321 -24.17 45.50 -4.93
CA LEU A 321 -23.62 44.29 -5.54
C LEU A 321 -23.29 44.58 -7.01
N ARG A 322 -22.04 44.40 -7.44
CA ARG A 322 -21.68 43.91 -8.79
C ARG A 322 -20.31 43.23 -8.73
N GLU A 323 -20.32 41.92 -9.02
CA GLU A 323 -19.19 41.04 -9.41
C GLU A 323 -18.04 40.81 -8.40
N ASN A 324 -18.35 40.12 -7.29
CA ASN A 324 -17.55 39.09 -6.60
C ASN A 324 -16.00 39.15 -6.59
N ARG A 325 -15.35 40.31 -6.44
CA ARG A 325 -13.96 40.41 -5.95
C ARG A 325 -13.75 41.66 -5.08
N ILE A 326 -13.28 41.47 -3.84
CA ILE A 326 -12.81 42.56 -2.95
C ILE A 326 -11.32 42.78 -3.22
N LYS A 327 -10.94 43.94 -3.77
CA LYS A 327 -9.55 44.43 -3.75
C LYS A 327 -9.50 45.71 -2.92
N PRO A 328 -8.82 45.75 -1.76
CA PRO A 328 -8.48 47.03 -1.14
C PRO A 328 -7.38 47.73 -1.95
N ARG A 329 -7.59 49.01 -2.26
CA ARG A 329 -6.63 49.87 -2.97
C ARG A 329 -5.40 50.18 -2.08
N PRO A 330 -4.19 50.29 -2.64
CA PRO A 330 -2.99 50.63 -1.88
C PRO A 330 -2.99 52.10 -1.43
N PHE A 331 -2.43 52.30 -0.24
CA PHE A 331 -2.49 53.51 0.57
C PHE A 331 -1.34 54.48 0.21
N TRP A 332 -1.25 54.95 -1.04
CA TRP A 332 -0.33 56.06 -1.36
C TRP A 332 -0.96 57.01 -2.40
N LYS A 333 -1.21 58.25 -1.95
CA LYS A 333 -1.62 59.39 -2.79
C LYS A 333 -0.44 59.85 -3.65
N VAL A 334 -0.71 60.23 -4.90
CA VAL A 334 -0.03 61.38 -5.53
C VAL A 334 -1.07 62.27 -6.19
N SER A 335 -0.99 63.54 -5.85
CA SER A 335 -1.81 64.65 -6.30
C SER A 335 -1.46 65.06 -7.74
N SER A 336 -2.48 65.38 -8.53
CA SER A 336 -2.66 66.72 -9.12
C SER A 336 -3.10 66.75 -10.59
N ARG A 337 -4.01 67.71 -10.81
CA ARG A 337 -4.29 68.52 -12.00
C ARG A 337 -5.30 68.00 -13.05
N SER A 338 -6.29 68.87 -13.16
CA SER A 338 -7.33 69.07 -14.15
C SER A 338 -6.83 69.19 -15.59
N LYS A 339 -7.66 68.74 -16.55
CA LYS A 339 -8.38 69.62 -17.49
C LYS A 339 -9.35 68.81 -18.39
N GLN A 340 -10.51 69.44 -18.62
CA GLN A 340 -11.43 69.34 -19.78
C GLN A 340 -10.67 69.13 -21.10
N SER A 341 -11.17 68.61 -22.23
CA SER A 341 -12.48 68.21 -22.74
C SER A 341 -12.26 67.77 -24.21
N LEU A 342 -13.26 67.07 -24.79
CA LEU A 342 -13.66 67.06 -26.22
C LEU A 342 -12.92 66.16 -27.25
N HIS A 343 -13.80 65.51 -28.05
CA HIS A 343 -13.68 64.98 -29.42
C HIS A 343 -13.03 63.61 -29.68
N SER A 344 -13.89 62.66 -30.12
CA SER A 344 -13.64 61.68 -31.19
C SER A 344 -13.75 62.38 -32.57
N PRO A 345 -13.44 61.77 -33.76
CA PRO A 345 -13.33 60.33 -34.08
C PRO A 345 -12.25 59.91 -35.13
N SER A 346 -12.16 58.59 -35.40
CA SER A 346 -11.75 57.95 -36.69
C SER A 346 -10.25 58.10 -37.12
N VAL A 347 -9.52 57.22 -37.83
CA VAL A 347 -9.73 56.18 -38.86
C VAL A 347 -8.49 55.23 -38.85
N SER A 348 -8.69 54.02 -39.39
CA SER A 348 -7.80 52.90 -39.75
C SER A 348 -6.30 53.11 -40.09
N SER A 349 -5.49 52.10 -39.74
CA SER A 349 -4.59 51.30 -40.62
C SER A 349 -3.71 50.40 -39.73
N VAL A 350 -3.88 49.07 -39.72
CA VAL A 350 -3.11 48.08 -40.48
C VAL A 350 -1.66 48.51 -40.73
N ILE A 351 -0.69 47.76 -40.16
CA ILE A 351 0.50 47.18 -40.85
C ILE A 351 1.43 46.52 -39.80
N ALA A 352 1.56 45.21 -39.92
CA ALA A 352 2.77 44.37 -39.87
C ALA A 352 3.78 44.46 -38.69
N LEU A 353 3.94 43.32 -37.99
CA LEU A 353 5.23 42.73 -37.57
C LEU A 353 6.10 42.43 -38.83
N PRO A 354 7.44 42.16 -38.81
CA PRO A 354 8.30 41.63 -37.72
C PRO A 354 9.75 42.23 -37.82
N PRO A 355 10.90 41.52 -37.64
CA PRO A 355 11.34 40.43 -36.73
C PRO A 355 12.51 40.93 -35.81
N ILE A 356 13.17 40.22 -34.88
CA ILE A 356 13.40 38.80 -34.55
C ILE A 356 13.27 38.65 -33.04
#